data_AF-A0AAW2C1C0-F1
#
_entry.id   AF-A0AAW2C1C0-F1
#
_cell.length_a   1.000
_cell.length_b   1.000
_cell.length_c   1.000
_cell.angle_alpha   90.00
_cell.angle_beta   90.00
_cell.angle_gamma   90.00
#
_symmetry.space_group_name_H-M   'P 1'
#
loop_
_entity.id
_entity.type
_entity.pdbx_description
1 polymer ?
#
loop_
_entity_poly.entity_id
_entity_poly.type
_entity_poly.pdbx_seq_one_letter_code
_entity_poly.pdbx_strand_id
1 'polypeptide(L)'
;MMNCNFIASDILKKLCEDHTTLIKHLRSMIESKYNGHMPSYYEVWDAKQKAIGKMFENWEEFYRMLQKLLMAYINQDPNTQVFYHTTPTSEDDTD
;
A
#
# COMPACT_ATOMS: atom_id res chain seq x y z
N MET A 1 4.46 23.67 5.36
CA MET A 1 4.39 22.42 4.58
C MET A 1 4.35 21.27 5.56
N MET A 2 3.37 20.38 5.44
CA MET A 2 3.12 19.33 6.44
C MET A 2 4.00 18.12 6.10
N ASN A 3 4.76 17.59 7.07
CA ASN A 3 5.75 16.55 6.76
C ASN A 3 5.06 15.24 6.37
N CYS A 4 5.34 14.70 5.17
CA CYS A 4 4.75 13.44 4.69
C CYS A 4 4.95 12.27 5.65
N ASN A 5 6.05 12.24 6.43
CA ASN A 5 6.31 11.18 7.40
C ASN A 5 5.37 11.25 8.61
N PHE A 6 4.96 12.46 8.99
CA PHE A 6 3.95 12.68 10.03
C PHE A 6 2.58 12.22 9.52
N ILE A 7 2.19 12.64 8.32
CA ILE A 7 0.95 12.20 7.67
C ILE A 7 0.92 10.67 7.54
N ALA A 8 2.02 10.06 7.07
CA ALA A 8 2.13 8.61 6.90
C ALA A 8 1.86 7.85 8.19
N SER A 9 2.40 8.32 9.31
CA SER A 9 2.19 7.70 10.62
C SER A 9 0.75 7.90 11.12
N ASP A 10 0.13 9.02 10.77
CA ASP A 10 -1.24 9.35 11.16
C ASP A 10 -2.29 8.54 10.38
N ILE A 11 -2.07 8.32 9.08
CA ILE A 11 -2.94 7.52 8.23
C ILE A 11 -2.67 6.01 8.35
N LEU A 12 -1.55 5.60 8.94
CA LEU A 12 -1.13 4.20 9.03
C LEU A 12 -2.21 3.33 9.69
N LYS A 13 -2.76 3.77 10.82
CA LYS A 13 -3.82 3.03 11.53
C LYS A 13 -5.04 2.80 10.65
N LYS A 14 -5.43 3.83 9.88
CA LYS A 14 -6.57 3.76 8.95
C LYS A 14 -6.29 2.80 7.80
N LEU A 15 -5.08 2.83 7.25
CA LEU A 15 -4.67 1.93 6.16
C LEU A 15 -4.52 0.48 6.61
N CYS A 16 -4.21 0.22 7.89
CA CYS A 16 -4.25 -1.14 8.44
C CYS A 16 -5.68 -1.71 8.50
N GLU A 17 -6.70 -0.87 8.71
CA GLU A 17 -8.10 -1.28 8.69
C GLU A 17 -8.63 -1.42 7.26
N ASP A 18 -8.30 -0.46 6.39
CA ASP A 18 -8.66 -0.47 4.97
C ASP A 18 -7.56 0.19 4.12
N HIS A 19 -6.72 -0.63 3.51
CA HIS A 19 -5.62 -0.17 2.65
C HIS A 19 -6.09 0.35 1.28
N THR A 20 -7.34 0.06 0.90
CA THR A 20 -7.93 0.49 -0.38
C THR A 20 -8.48 1.92 -0.32
N THR A 21 -8.56 2.52 0.88
CA THR A 21 -9.06 3.89 1.08
C THR A 21 -8.45 4.88 0.07
N LEU A 22 -9.32 5.57 -0.67
CA LEU A 22 -8.92 6.53 -1.70
C LEU A 22 -8.22 7.76 -1.10
N ILE A 23 -7.32 8.36 -1.87
CA ILE A 23 -6.53 9.53 -1.45
C ILE A 23 -7.44 10.73 -1.12
N LYS A 24 -8.57 10.87 -1.83
CA LYS A 24 -9.60 11.89 -1.54
C LYS A 24 -10.11 11.78 -0.09
N HIS A 25 -10.39 10.57 0.38
CA HIS A 25 -10.87 10.33 1.74
C HIS A 25 -9.77 10.57 2.79
N LEU A 26 -8.53 10.15 2.51
CA LEU A 26 -7.39 10.41 3.40
C LEU A 26 -7.15 11.93 3.54
N ARG A 27 -7.27 12.67 2.45
CA ARG A 27 -7.11 14.13 2.43
C ARG A 27 -8.19 14.83 3.26
N SER A 28 -9.47 14.47 3.09
CA SER A 28 -10.57 15.00 3.90
C SER A 28 -10.43 14.66 5.39
N MET A 29 -9.93 13.46 5.71
CA MET A 29 -9.66 13.05 7.09
C MET A 29 -8.60 13.95 7.75
N ILE A 30 -7.50 14.24 7.05
CA ILE A 30 -6.42 15.11 7.54
C ILE A 30 -6.94 16.54 7.70
N GLU A 31 -7.69 17.05 6.71
CA GLU A 31 -8.27 18.39 6.77
C GLU A 31 -9.22 18.57 7.97
N SER A 32 -10.07 17.58 8.24
CA SER A 32 -10.97 17.57 9.40
C SER A 32 -10.21 17.51 10.72
N LYS A 33 -9.09 16.79 10.76
CA LYS A 33 -8.29 16.58 11.98
C LYS A 33 -7.41 17.78 12.34
N TYR A 34 -6.94 18.54 11.35
CA TYR A 34 -5.99 19.65 11.55
C TYR A 34 -6.57 21.02 11.18
N ASN A 35 -7.83 21.28 11.57
CA ASN A 35 -8.48 22.59 11.48
C ASN A 35 -8.38 23.27 10.09
N GLY A 36 -8.55 22.51 9.01
CA GLY A 36 -8.55 23.05 7.64
C GLY A 36 -7.16 23.14 6.99
N HIS A 37 -6.11 22.63 7.64
CA HIS A 37 -4.83 22.44 6.96
C HIS A 37 -4.94 21.31 5.94
N MET A 38 -5.06 21.70 4.67
CA MET A 38 -5.22 20.76 3.57
C MET A 38 -3.85 20.43 2.95
N PRO A 39 -3.30 19.22 3.15
CA PRO A 39 -2.14 18.77 2.40
C PRO A 39 -2.49 18.68 0.91
N SER A 40 -1.48 18.86 0.07
CA SER A 40 -1.62 18.61 -1.37
C SER A 40 -1.91 17.14 -1.63
N TYR A 41 -2.49 16.84 -2.79
CA TYR A 41 -2.72 15.47 -3.23
C TYR A 41 -1.43 14.64 -3.22
N TYR A 42 -0.33 15.22 -3.69
CA TYR A 42 0.97 14.55 -3.77
C TYR A 42 1.54 14.22 -2.38
N GLU A 43 1.41 15.12 -1.40
CA GLU A 43 1.84 14.85 -0.02
C GLU A 43 1.06 13.68 0.60
N VAL A 44 -0.25 13.59 0.35
CA VAL A 44 -1.08 12.47 0.83
C VAL A 44 -0.76 11.17 0.09
N TRP A 45 -0.51 11.25 -1.23
CA TRP A 45 -0.10 10.10 -2.03
C TRP A 45 1.25 9.54 -1.55
N ASP A 46 2.26 10.38 -1.38
CA ASP A 46 3.59 10.01 -0.87
C ASP A 46 3.48 9.43 0.56
N ALA A 47 2.69 10.07 1.43
CA ALA A 47 2.41 9.56 2.76
C ALA A 47 1.74 8.18 2.73
N LYS A 48 0.79 7.94 1.82
CA LYS A 48 0.12 6.63 1.65
C LYS A 48 1.13 5.57 1.25
N GLN A 49 2.02 5.85 0.29
CA GLN A 49 3.06 4.90 -0.13
C GLN A 49 4.00 4.56 1.04
N LYS A 50 4.44 5.56 1.81
CA LYS A 50 5.28 5.36 2.99
C LYS A 50 4.58 4.56 4.09
N ALA A 51 3.28 4.80 4.30
CA ALA A 51 2.49 4.06 5.28
C ALA A 51 2.30 2.60 4.86
N ILE A 52 2.04 2.33 3.57
CA ILE A 52 1.97 0.96 3.02
C ILE A 52 3.33 0.26 3.17
N GLY A 53 4.42 0.96 2.85
CA GLY A 53 5.78 0.46 3.05
C GLY A 53 6.06 0.09 4.52
N LYS A 54 5.57 0.88 5.48
CA LYS A 54 5.64 0.55 6.91
C LYS A 54 4.76 -0.63 7.30
N MET A 55 3.54 -0.69 6.78
CA MET A 55 2.57 -1.75 7.08
C MET A 55 3.11 -3.13 6.65
N PHE A 56 3.81 -3.17 5.52
CA PHE A 56 4.47 -4.36 5.01
C PHE A 56 5.98 -4.27 5.17
N GLU A 57 6.49 -3.72 6.28
CA GLU A 57 7.92 -3.44 6.56
C GLU A 57 8.93 -4.49 6.04
N ASN A 58 8.51 -5.76 5.93
CA ASN A 58 9.28 -6.90 5.42
C ASN A 58 8.86 -7.42 4.03
N TRP A 59 8.25 -6.61 3.17
CA TRP A 59 7.73 -7.03 1.87
C TRP A 59 8.79 -7.69 0.99
N GLU A 60 10.02 -7.17 1.03
CA GLU A 60 11.16 -7.78 0.33
C GLU A 60 11.48 -9.18 0.85
N GLU A 61 11.45 -9.38 2.17
CA GLU A 61 11.68 -10.68 2.79
C GLU A 61 10.55 -11.66 2.49
N PHE A 62 9.29 -11.21 2.49
CA PHE A 62 8.15 -12.03 2.06
C PHE A 62 8.27 -12.45 0.60
N TYR A 63 8.70 -11.55 -0.29
CA TYR A 63 8.95 -11.90 -1.69
C TYR A 63 10.09 -12.89 -1.85
N ARG A 64 11.20 -12.70 -1.13
CA ARG A 64 12.32 -13.66 -1.12
C ARG A 64 11.87 -15.03 -0.61
N MET A 65 11.02 -15.07 0.41
CA MET A 65 10.48 -16.31 0.95
C MET A 65 9.55 -17.01 -0.05
N LEU A 66 8.66 -16.26 -0.70
CA LEU A 66 7.78 -16.77 -1.75
C LEU A 66 8.60 -17.36 -2.92
N GLN A 67 9.63 -16.66 -3.38
CA GLN A 67 10.53 -17.18 -4.42
C GLN A 67 11.18 -18.50 -4.01
N LYS A 68 11.71 -18.60 -2.78
CA LYS A 68 12.30 -19.85 -2.27
C LYS A 68 11.26 -20.99 -2.23
N LEU A 69 10.03 -20.69 -1.80
CA LEU A 69 8.94 -21.67 -1.77
C LEU A 69 8.58 -22.17 -3.16
N LEU A 70 8.43 -21.27 -4.14
CA LEU A 70 8.14 -21.63 -5.54
C LEU A 70 9.26 -22.49 -6.14
N MET A 71 10.52 -22.17 -5.85
CA MET A 71 11.65 -22.99 -6.29
C MET A 71 11.66 -24.38 -5.63
N ALA A 72 11.27 -24.49 -4.36
CA ALA A 72 11.13 -25.78 -3.69
C ALA A 72 10.07 -26.67 -4.36
N TYR A 73 8.94 -26.09 -4.79
CA TYR A 73 7.92 -26.83 -5.54
C TYR A 73 8.42 -27.32 -6.90
N ILE A 74 9.14 -26.48 -7.64
CA ILE A 74 9.74 -26.86 -8.94
C ILE A 74 10.78 -27.98 -8.75
N ASN A 75 11.58 -27.94 -7.68
CA ASN A 75 12.55 -28.99 -7.37
C ASN A 75 11.89 -30.31 -6.99
N GLN A 76 10.69 -30.28 -6.39
CA GLN A 76 9.95 -31.49 -6.02
C GLN A 76 9.28 -32.14 -7.23
N ASP A 77 8.69 -31.34 -8.12
CA ASP A 77 8.12 -31.79 -9.39
C ASP A 77 8.54 -30.85 -10.53
N PRO A 78 9.50 -31.26 -11.38
CA PRO A 78 10.01 -30.46 -12.49
C PRO A 78 8.95 -30.06 -13.53
N ASN A 79 7.78 -30.69 -13.53
CA ASN A 79 6.67 -30.33 -14.41
C ASN A 79 5.82 -29.18 -13.85
N THR A 80 6.06 -28.74 -12.62
CA THR A 80 5.35 -27.62 -11.99
C THR A 80 5.66 -26.31 -12.71
N GLN A 81 4.64 -25.67 -13.26
CA GLN A 81 4.75 -24.35 -13.88
C GLN A 81 4.18 -23.28 -12.96
N VAL A 82 4.92 -22.18 -12.80
CA VAL A 82 4.52 -21.04 -11.95
C VAL A 82 4.13 -19.87 -12.85
N PHE A 83 2.94 -19.34 -12.65
CA PHE A 83 2.43 -18.16 -13.36
C PHE A 83 2.13 -17.05 -12.36
N TYR A 84 2.54 -15.82 -12.69
CA TYR A 84 2.16 -14.63 -11.93
C TYR A 84 0.95 -14.00 -12.61
N HIS A 85 -0.13 -13.81 -11.86
CA HIS A 85 -1.29 -13.05 -12.31
C HIS A 85 -1.41 -11.80 -11.47
N THR A 86 -1.41 -10.64 -12.13
CA THR A 86 -1.82 -9.38 -11.54
C THR A 86 -3.25 -9.10 -11.98
N THR A 87 -4.19 -9.06 -11.05
CA THR A 87 -5.55 -8.63 -11.36
C THR A 87 -5.52 -7.16 -11.78
N PRO A 88 -6.00 -6.80 -12.98
CA PRO A 88 -6.13 -5.41 -13.35
C PRO A 88 -7.10 -4.73 -12.39
N THR A 89 -6.71 -3.58 -11.85
CA THR A 89 -7.61 -2.74 -11.04
C THR A 89 -8.74 -2.30 -11.96
N SER A 90 -9.99 -2.70 -11.66
CA SER A 90 -11.16 -2.23 -12.40
C SER A 90 -11.21 -0.71 -12.31
N GLU A 91 -11.03 -0.04 -13.45
CA GLU A 91 -11.22 1.39 -13.63
C GLU A 91 -12.72 1.70 -13.53
N ASP A 92 -13.28 1.69 -12.32
CA ASP A 92 -14.69 2.04 -12.06
C ASP A 92 -14.82 3.09 -10.93
N ASP A 93 -13.78 3.91 -10.76
CA ASP A 93 -13.81 5.11 -9.91
C ASP A 93 -13.92 6.37 -10.80
N THR A 94 -15.00 6.47 -11.58
CA THR A 94 -15.44 7.73 -12.19
C THR A 94 -16.84 8.05 -11.66
N ASP A 95 -16.90 8.90 -10.63
CA ASP A 95 -17.98 9.86 -10.35
C ASP A 95 -17.57 10.80 -9.19
#